data_AF-A0A117SGW1-F1
#
_entry.id   AF-A0A117SGW1-F1
#
_cell.length_a   1.000
_cell.length_b   1.000
_cell.length_c   1.000
_cell.angle_alpha   90.00
_cell.angle_beta   90.00
_cell.angle_gamma   90.00
#
_symmetry.space_group_name_H-M   'P 1'
#
loop_
_entity.id
_entity.type
_entity.pdbx_description
1 polymer ?
#
loop_
_entity_poly.entity_id
_entity_poly.type
_entity_poly.pdbx_seq_one_letter_code
_entity_poly.pdbx_strand_id
1 'polypeptide(L)'
;MSDVIDYSDVPYLQEILDYLPINPLENEDIINYIQNVTNLVAVNYKYGQYQFSYFGVHLLYMTYIYCTIWKISRIEPKRYCDAVVFARPYNNRENDIDVENINSIFEYSLIPEKDIPKIFKIIDLDKSQISRVSGLVDIRNEMAHASGKFEILTEEGFNVSTNSVLTSIRNIHNSMDKQIREWFKRVLIRFCNNGFADYTKVKDIIEEQMIQNFKMSINELLVCNEMSVREMIASNREYEEKLKEFKASVLSYCQDLNYA
;
A
#
# COMPACT_ATOMS: atom_id res chain seq x y z
N MET A 1 8.15 -8.50 26.41
CA MET A 1 9.31 -8.23 25.55
C MET A 1 9.32 -9.32 24.50
N SER A 2 8.71 -9.05 23.34
CA SER A 2 8.83 -9.95 22.19
C SER A 2 10.26 -9.84 21.68
N ASP A 3 10.98 -10.95 21.64
CA ASP A 3 12.23 -11.01 20.88
C ASP A 3 11.93 -10.49 19.47
N VAL A 4 12.66 -9.46 19.03
CA VAL A 4 12.57 -8.97 17.65
C VAL A 4 12.98 -10.14 16.78
N ILE A 5 12.01 -10.76 16.10
CA ILE A 5 12.28 -11.90 15.25
C ILE A 5 13.05 -11.37 14.06
N ASP A 6 14.30 -11.79 13.93
CA ASP A 6 15.12 -11.46 12.78
C ASP A 6 14.49 -12.10 11.53
N TYR A 7 14.18 -11.25 10.56
CA TYR A 7 13.57 -11.62 9.29
C TYR A 7 14.45 -11.24 8.09
N SER A 8 15.70 -10.82 8.32
CA SER A 8 16.66 -10.47 7.27
C SER A 8 16.90 -11.61 6.28
N ASP A 9 16.76 -12.85 6.76
CA ASP A 9 17.00 -14.06 5.97
C ASP A 9 15.77 -14.48 5.16
N VAL A 10 14.61 -13.85 5.33
CA VAL A 10 13.41 -14.18 4.54
C VAL A 10 13.46 -13.47 3.19
N PRO A 11 13.53 -14.19 2.07
CA PRO A 11 13.69 -13.58 0.76
C PRO A 11 12.52 -12.65 0.41
N TYR A 12 12.87 -11.47 -0.12
CA TYR A 12 11.94 -10.43 -0.58
C TYR A 12 11.03 -9.78 0.48
N LEU A 13 11.06 -10.24 1.74
CA LEU A 13 10.12 -9.76 2.76
C LEU A 13 10.31 -8.27 3.06
N GLN A 14 11.56 -7.81 3.23
CA GLN A 14 11.83 -6.38 3.43
C GLN A 14 11.35 -5.54 2.24
N GLU A 15 11.58 -5.99 1.00
CA GLU A 15 11.11 -5.28 -0.20
C GLU A 15 9.58 -5.16 -0.23
N ILE A 16 8.85 -6.19 0.21
CA ILE A 16 7.39 -6.14 0.32
C ILE A 16 6.95 -5.17 1.42
N LEU A 17 7.64 -5.15 2.57
CA LEU A 17 7.36 -4.23 3.66
C LEU A 17 7.54 -2.76 3.25
N ASP A 18 8.50 -2.46 2.37
CA ASP A 18 8.72 -1.11 1.83
C ASP A 18 7.56 -0.60 0.95
N TYR A 19 6.65 -1.48 0.52
CA TYR A 19 5.41 -1.12 -0.18
C TYR A 19 4.20 -0.96 0.75
N LEU A 20 4.31 -1.38 2.02
CA LEU A 20 3.27 -1.21 3.02
C LEU A 20 3.37 0.17 3.70
N PRO A 21 2.30 0.62 4.37
CA PRO A 21 2.30 1.93 5.03
C PRO A 21 3.48 2.09 5.99
N ILE A 22 4.18 3.21 5.89
CA ILE A 22 5.15 3.65 6.89
C ILE A 22 4.42 3.79 8.21
N ASN A 23 5.08 3.40 9.32
CA ASN A 23 4.50 3.43 10.66
C ASN A 23 3.83 4.78 10.97
N PRO A 24 2.48 4.85 10.92
CA PRO A 24 1.74 6.02 11.36
C PRO A 24 1.75 6.02 12.89
N LEU A 25 2.25 7.11 13.49
CA LEU A 25 2.34 7.28 14.95
C LEU A 25 1.03 6.97 15.71
N GLU A 26 -0.13 6.96 15.03
CA GLU A 26 -1.47 6.86 15.64
C GLU A 26 -2.39 5.76 15.05
N ASN A 27 -1.94 4.90 14.13
CA ASN A 27 -2.79 3.80 13.60
C ASN A 27 -2.28 2.42 14.07
N GLU A 28 -2.44 2.17 15.37
CA GLU A 28 -1.93 0.97 16.05
C GLU A 28 -2.44 -0.34 15.39
N ASP A 29 -3.69 -0.38 14.93
CA ASP A 29 -4.29 -1.60 14.39
C ASP A 29 -3.59 -2.11 13.12
N ILE A 30 -3.30 -1.22 12.15
CA ILE A 30 -2.64 -1.61 10.89
C ILE A 30 -1.21 -2.09 11.17
N ILE A 31 -0.50 -1.42 12.07
CA ILE A 31 0.89 -1.73 12.38
C ILE A 31 1.01 -3.00 13.18
N ASN A 32 0.17 -3.18 14.20
CA ASN A 32 0.10 -4.42 14.94
C ASN A 32 -0.24 -5.58 13.99
N TYR A 33 -1.14 -5.39 13.04
CA TYR A 33 -1.44 -6.40 12.02
C TYR A 33 -0.22 -6.74 11.16
N ILE A 34 0.44 -5.73 10.55
CA ILE A 34 1.63 -5.95 9.71
C ILE A 34 2.73 -6.64 10.50
N GLN A 35 3.04 -6.17 11.72
CA GLN A 35 4.07 -6.79 12.58
C GLN A 35 3.75 -8.23 12.94
N ASN A 36 2.49 -8.53 13.30
CA ASN A 36 2.07 -9.90 13.62
C ASN A 36 2.19 -10.82 12.40
N VAL A 37 1.82 -10.33 11.21
CA VAL A 37 1.96 -11.10 9.97
C VAL A 37 3.43 -11.26 9.58
N THR A 38 4.28 -10.24 9.73
CA THR A 38 5.74 -10.34 9.52
C THR A 38 6.35 -11.40 10.42
N ASN A 39 5.96 -11.42 11.69
CA ASN A 39 6.39 -12.45 12.64
C ASN A 39 5.92 -13.85 12.21
N LEU A 40 4.67 -13.98 11.73
CA LEU A 40 4.15 -15.23 11.18
C LEU A 40 5.02 -15.73 10.02
N VAL A 41 5.36 -14.86 9.07
CA VAL A 41 6.23 -15.20 7.93
C VAL A 41 7.58 -15.70 8.44
N ALA A 42 8.25 -14.91 9.27
CA ALA A 42 9.60 -15.19 9.74
C ALA A 42 9.69 -16.51 10.53
N VAL A 43 8.75 -16.75 11.46
CA VAL A 43 8.71 -17.98 12.24
C VAL A 43 8.51 -19.21 11.36
N ASN A 44 7.51 -19.19 10.47
CA ASN A 44 7.23 -20.34 9.62
C ASN A 44 8.35 -20.61 8.63
N TYR A 45 8.96 -19.56 8.07
CA TYR A 45 10.12 -19.70 7.19
C TYR A 45 11.30 -20.38 7.91
N LYS A 46 11.64 -19.90 9.12
CA LYS A 46 12.72 -20.45 9.95
C LYS A 46 12.55 -21.94 10.26
N TYR A 47 11.32 -22.42 10.42
CA TYR A 47 11.02 -23.82 10.69
C TYR A 47 10.75 -24.66 9.42
N GLY A 48 11.02 -24.13 8.22
CA GLY A 48 10.81 -24.84 6.96
C GLY A 48 9.34 -25.05 6.60
N GLN A 49 8.43 -24.33 7.25
CA GLN A 49 6.98 -24.36 7.01
C GLN A 49 6.62 -23.38 5.89
N TYR A 50 7.19 -23.59 4.70
CA TYR A 50 7.20 -22.61 3.62
C TYR A 50 5.80 -22.22 3.11
N GLN A 51 4.85 -23.15 2.99
CA GLN A 51 3.48 -22.79 2.60
C GLN A 51 2.79 -21.87 3.63
N PHE A 52 2.99 -22.12 4.92
CA PHE A 52 2.42 -21.27 5.97
C PHE A 52 3.10 -19.90 6.04
N SER A 53 4.42 -19.86 5.79
CA SER A 53 5.13 -18.60 5.60
C SER A 53 4.56 -17.82 4.41
N TYR A 54 4.31 -18.50 3.28
CA TYR A 54 3.71 -17.90 2.09
C TYR A 54 2.30 -17.36 2.34
N PHE A 55 1.50 -17.99 3.21
CA PHE A 55 0.22 -17.40 3.62
C PHE A 55 0.40 -16.06 4.33
N GLY A 56 1.41 -15.91 5.18
CA GLY A 56 1.76 -14.62 5.76
C GLY A 56 2.15 -13.58 4.70
N VAL A 57 2.97 -13.96 3.72
CA VAL A 57 3.31 -13.10 2.58
C VAL A 57 2.06 -12.65 1.83
N HIS A 58 1.10 -13.56 1.63
CA HIS A 58 -0.15 -13.25 0.94
C HIS A 58 -1.07 -12.32 1.76
N LEU A 59 -1.08 -12.43 3.10
CA LEU A 59 -1.78 -11.47 3.96
C LEU A 59 -1.17 -10.06 3.86
N LEU A 60 0.16 -9.95 3.79
CA LEU A 60 0.83 -8.67 3.51
C LEU A 60 0.46 -8.15 2.12
N TYR A 61 0.39 -9.03 1.12
CA TYR A 61 -0.04 -8.66 -0.23
C TYR A 61 -1.49 -8.12 -0.25
N MET A 62 -2.43 -8.78 0.43
CA MET A 62 -3.81 -8.28 0.53
C MET A 62 -3.88 -6.95 1.28
N THR A 63 -3.04 -6.76 2.30
CA THR A 63 -2.91 -5.46 2.99
C THR A 63 -2.44 -4.38 2.02
N TYR A 64 -1.43 -4.66 1.20
CA TYR A 64 -0.98 -3.74 0.16
C TYR A 64 -2.11 -3.40 -0.82
N ILE A 65 -2.84 -4.41 -1.31
CA ILE A 65 -3.99 -4.22 -2.22
C ILE A 65 -5.03 -3.29 -1.60
N TYR A 66 -5.37 -3.47 -0.32
CA TYR A 66 -6.32 -2.60 0.39
C TYR A 66 -5.81 -1.18 0.55
N CYS A 67 -4.52 -1.01 0.87
CA CYS A 67 -3.89 0.32 0.92
C CYS A 67 -3.90 1.01 -0.44
N THR A 68 -3.66 0.29 -1.54
CA THR A 68 -3.71 0.86 -2.89
C THR A 68 -5.13 1.30 -3.24
N ILE A 69 -6.15 0.51 -2.91
CA ILE A 69 -7.55 0.88 -3.16
C ILE A 69 -7.96 2.09 -2.32
N TRP A 70 -7.53 2.14 -1.05
CA TRP A 70 -7.69 3.32 -0.21
C TRP A 70 -7.14 4.56 -0.91
N LYS A 71 -5.92 4.50 -1.43
CA LYS A 71 -5.30 5.63 -2.16
C LYS A 71 -6.09 6.00 -3.41
N ILE A 72 -6.51 5.01 -4.21
CA ILE A 72 -7.37 5.25 -5.38
C ILE A 72 -8.64 6.00 -4.99
N SER A 73 -9.30 5.62 -3.89
CA SER A 73 -10.52 6.29 -3.40
C SER A 73 -10.29 7.76 -3.02
N ARG A 74 -9.09 8.12 -2.57
CA ARG A 74 -8.73 9.50 -2.19
C ARG A 74 -8.27 10.34 -3.39
N ILE A 75 -7.63 9.73 -4.38
CA ILE A 75 -7.11 10.44 -5.57
C ILE A 75 -8.22 10.67 -6.60
N GLU A 76 -9.01 9.64 -6.87
CA GLU A 76 -10.04 9.57 -7.91
C GLU A 76 -11.41 9.16 -7.33
N PRO A 77 -11.98 9.92 -6.37
CA PRO A 77 -13.19 9.51 -5.64
C PRO A 77 -14.38 9.21 -6.55
N LYS A 78 -14.58 9.99 -7.61
CA LYS A 78 -15.68 9.78 -8.57
C LYS A 78 -15.55 8.45 -9.31
N ARG A 79 -14.38 8.20 -9.93
CA ARG A 79 -14.12 6.95 -10.66
C ARG A 79 -14.12 5.74 -9.73
N TYR A 80 -13.65 5.92 -8.50
CA TYR A 80 -13.73 4.91 -7.45
C TYR A 80 -15.18 4.55 -7.12
N CYS A 81 -16.04 5.53 -6.83
CA CYS A 81 -17.46 5.31 -6.57
C CYS A 81 -18.16 4.58 -7.71
N ASP A 82 -17.87 4.94 -8.97
CA ASP A 82 -18.40 4.26 -10.16
C ASP A 82 -17.90 2.82 -10.28
N ALA A 83 -16.61 2.59 -9.99
CA ALA A 83 -16.02 1.26 -10.08
C ALA A 83 -16.60 0.33 -9.01
N VAL A 84 -16.78 0.78 -7.77
CA VAL A 84 -17.26 -0.08 -6.67
C VAL A 84 -18.77 -0.31 -6.69
N VAL A 85 -19.51 0.19 -7.69
CA VAL A 85 -20.95 -0.10 -7.85
C VAL A 85 -21.23 -1.61 -7.89
N PHE A 86 -20.34 -2.43 -8.48
CA PHE A 86 -20.51 -3.89 -8.47
C PHE A 86 -20.35 -4.52 -7.08
N ALA A 87 -19.63 -3.84 -6.17
CA ALA A 87 -19.41 -4.28 -4.81
C ALA A 87 -20.53 -3.81 -3.87
N ARG A 88 -21.44 -2.95 -4.35
CA ARG A 88 -22.66 -2.59 -3.62
C ARG A 88 -23.58 -3.82 -3.59
N PRO A 89 -23.94 -4.32 -2.40
CA PRO A 89 -24.77 -5.51 -2.30
C PRO A 89 -26.15 -5.26 -2.89
N TYR A 90 -26.51 -6.05 -3.89
CA TYR A 90 -27.92 -6.35 -4.14
C TYR A 90 -28.35 -7.33 -3.05
N ASN A 91 -29.07 -6.83 -2.03
CA ASN A 91 -29.92 -7.54 -1.06
C ASN A 91 -29.55 -7.26 0.39
N ASN A 92 -30.40 -6.48 1.07
CA ASN A 92 -30.69 -6.41 2.52
C ASN A 92 -29.88 -7.38 3.42
N ARG A 93 -28.58 -7.18 3.59
CA ARG A 93 -27.79 -7.82 4.64
C ARG A 93 -27.34 -6.73 5.59
N GLU A 94 -27.52 -6.95 6.89
CA GLU A 94 -27.19 -5.98 7.94
C GLU A 94 -25.67 -5.69 8.08
N ASN A 95 -24.82 -6.21 7.18
CA ASN A 95 -23.36 -6.08 7.17
C ASN A 95 -22.84 -5.46 5.84
N ASP A 96 -23.60 -4.54 5.26
CA ASP A 96 -23.24 -3.89 4.00
C ASP A 96 -22.06 -2.92 4.19
N ILE A 97 -21.03 -3.03 3.34
CA ILE A 97 -19.92 -2.08 3.33
C ILE A 97 -20.41 -0.74 2.78
N ASP A 98 -20.30 0.33 3.58
CA ASP A 98 -20.49 1.69 3.10
C ASP A 98 -19.25 2.10 2.31
N VAL A 99 -19.24 1.75 1.01
CA VAL A 99 -18.13 2.03 0.10
C VAL A 99 -17.80 3.52 -0.02
N GLU A 100 -18.72 4.41 0.37
CA GLU A 100 -18.54 5.86 0.35
C GLU A 100 -17.88 6.37 1.65
N ASN A 101 -18.04 5.64 2.78
CA ASN A 101 -17.54 6.03 4.09
C ASN A 101 -16.64 4.98 4.77
N ILE A 102 -15.70 4.41 4.01
CA ILE A 102 -14.69 3.48 4.54
C ILE A 102 -13.75 4.23 5.49
N ASN A 103 -13.64 3.75 6.74
CA ASN A 103 -12.82 4.36 7.79
C ASN A 103 -11.52 3.59 8.06
N SER A 104 -11.49 2.30 7.72
CA SER A 104 -10.29 1.46 7.80
C SER A 104 -10.03 0.70 6.50
N ILE A 105 -8.75 0.51 6.15
CA ILE A 105 -8.36 -0.31 5.00
C ILE A 105 -8.86 -1.76 5.12
N PHE A 106 -9.09 -2.25 6.35
CA PHE A 106 -9.52 -3.63 6.57
C PHE A 106 -11.01 -3.83 6.25
N GLU A 107 -11.81 -2.77 6.12
CA GLU A 107 -13.20 -2.89 5.66
C GLU A 107 -13.27 -3.41 4.22
N TYR A 108 -12.22 -3.20 3.40
CA TYR A 108 -12.13 -3.80 2.06
C TYR A 108 -12.16 -5.33 2.06
N SER A 109 -11.90 -5.98 3.20
CA SER A 109 -12.07 -7.45 3.34
C SER A 109 -13.52 -7.91 3.18
N LEU A 110 -14.50 -7.01 3.30
CA LEU A 110 -15.91 -7.29 3.05
C LEU A 110 -16.23 -7.37 1.55
N ILE A 111 -15.37 -6.83 0.68
CA ILE A 111 -15.52 -6.94 -0.76
C ILE A 111 -15.03 -8.33 -1.20
N PRO A 112 -15.81 -9.08 -2.00
CA PRO A 112 -15.34 -10.35 -2.54
C PRO A 112 -13.99 -10.21 -3.24
N GLU A 113 -13.00 -10.99 -2.85
CA GLU A 113 -11.60 -10.85 -3.33
C GLU A 113 -11.49 -10.97 -4.86
N LYS A 114 -12.36 -11.75 -5.51
CA LYS A 114 -12.43 -11.87 -6.96
C LYS A 114 -12.82 -10.58 -7.69
N ASP A 115 -13.50 -9.67 -6.98
CA ASP A 115 -14.05 -8.44 -7.54
C ASP A 115 -13.11 -7.25 -7.29
N ILE A 116 -12.30 -7.30 -6.22
CA ILE A 116 -11.28 -6.32 -5.87
C ILE A 116 -10.36 -5.92 -7.03
N PRO A 117 -9.77 -6.85 -7.81
CA PRO A 117 -8.86 -6.51 -8.90
C PRO A 117 -9.45 -5.61 -9.98
N LYS A 118 -10.79 -5.59 -10.13
CA LYS A 118 -11.48 -4.77 -11.13
C LYS A 118 -11.33 -3.28 -10.86
N ILE A 119 -11.12 -2.87 -9.61
CA ILE A 119 -10.92 -1.48 -9.20
C ILE A 119 -9.64 -0.90 -9.85
N PHE A 120 -8.61 -1.73 -10.06
CA PHE A 120 -7.34 -1.29 -10.64
C PHE A 120 -7.43 -0.84 -12.10
N LYS A 121 -8.58 -1.01 -12.78
CA LYS A 121 -8.85 -0.31 -14.04
C LYS A 121 -8.78 1.21 -13.92
N ILE A 122 -9.00 1.77 -12.72
CA ILE A 122 -8.89 3.22 -12.48
C ILE A 122 -7.46 3.72 -12.74
N ILE A 123 -6.48 2.87 -12.45
CA ILE A 123 -5.04 3.16 -12.59
C ILE A 123 -4.47 2.47 -13.84
N ASP A 124 -5.33 2.18 -14.80
CA ASP A 124 -4.98 1.68 -16.13
C ASP A 124 -4.25 0.33 -16.13
N LEU A 125 -4.48 -0.53 -15.13
CA LEU A 125 -4.05 -1.93 -15.21
C LEU A 125 -4.75 -2.63 -16.37
N ASP A 126 -3.98 -3.32 -17.20
CA ASP A 126 -4.51 -4.11 -18.30
C ASP A 126 -5.16 -5.43 -17.82
N LYS A 127 -5.87 -6.11 -18.73
CA LYS A 127 -6.58 -7.36 -18.40
C LYS A 127 -5.63 -8.47 -17.88
N SER A 128 -4.40 -8.53 -18.39
CA SER A 128 -3.42 -9.53 -17.99
C SER A 128 -2.90 -9.24 -16.57
N GLN A 129 -2.67 -7.97 -16.25
CA GLN A 129 -2.27 -7.54 -14.91
C GLN A 129 -3.38 -7.79 -13.89
N ILE A 130 -4.63 -7.45 -14.22
CA ILE A 130 -5.80 -7.75 -13.37
C ILE A 130 -5.93 -9.27 -13.15
N SER A 131 -5.80 -10.07 -14.22
CA SER A 131 -5.85 -11.53 -14.12
C SER A 131 -4.75 -12.09 -13.23
N ARG A 132 -3.56 -11.46 -13.21
CA ARG A 132 -2.46 -11.87 -12.35
C ARG A 132 -2.78 -11.65 -10.87
N VAL A 133 -3.41 -10.53 -10.53
CA VAL A 133 -3.87 -10.27 -9.15
C VAL A 133 -4.89 -11.32 -8.72
N SER A 134 -5.90 -11.60 -9.57
CA SER A 134 -6.88 -12.66 -9.32
C SER A 134 -6.22 -14.03 -9.16
N GLY A 135 -5.29 -14.40 -10.04
CA GLY A 135 -4.61 -15.69 -9.99
C GLY A 135 -3.82 -15.91 -8.69
N LEU A 136 -3.19 -14.86 -8.14
CA LEU A 136 -2.52 -14.96 -6.84
C LEU A 136 -3.49 -15.23 -5.69
N VAL A 137 -4.70 -14.66 -5.73
CA VAL A 137 -5.76 -14.93 -4.77
C VAL A 137 -6.26 -16.37 -4.91
N ASP A 138 -6.50 -16.82 -6.13
CA ASP A 138 -6.98 -18.17 -6.42
C ASP A 138 -5.98 -19.23 -5.94
N ILE A 139 -4.68 -19.05 -6.25
CA ILE A 139 -3.60 -19.94 -5.78
C ILE A 139 -3.59 -20.06 -4.25
N ARG A 140 -3.69 -18.93 -3.53
CA ARG A 140 -3.76 -18.95 -2.07
C ARG A 140 -4.98 -19.73 -1.59
N ASN A 141 -6.14 -19.47 -2.19
CA ASN A 141 -7.40 -20.12 -1.80
C ASN A 141 -7.33 -21.64 -2.02
N GLU A 142 -6.75 -22.09 -3.13
CA GLU A 142 -6.50 -23.51 -3.42
C GLU A 142 -5.60 -24.15 -2.35
N MET A 143 -4.48 -23.50 -2.03
CA MET A 143 -3.54 -23.97 -0.99
C MET A 143 -4.15 -23.99 0.42
N ALA A 144 -5.11 -23.10 0.71
CA ALA A 144 -5.74 -22.99 2.02
C ALA A 144 -6.80 -24.07 2.26
N HIS A 145 -7.29 -24.73 1.21
CA HIS A 145 -8.17 -25.88 1.37
C HIS A 145 -7.44 -27.02 2.09
N ALA A 146 -8.11 -27.65 3.07
CA ALA A 146 -7.59 -28.79 3.83
C ALA A 146 -7.58 -30.08 2.98
N SER A 147 -6.82 -30.05 1.88
CA SER A 147 -6.67 -31.15 0.92
C SER A 147 -5.67 -32.23 1.37
N GLY A 148 -4.93 -31.97 2.46
CA GLY A 148 -3.85 -32.81 2.96
C GLY A 148 -2.55 -32.72 2.15
N LYS A 149 -2.47 -31.80 1.18
CA LYS A 149 -1.28 -31.59 0.34
C LYS A 149 -0.69 -30.20 0.59
N PHE A 150 0.63 -30.15 0.68
CA PHE A 150 1.39 -28.90 0.64
C PHE A 150 2.01 -28.76 -0.75
N GLU A 151 1.88 -27.58 -1.34
CA GLU A 151 2.43 -27.24 -2.65
C GLU A 151 3.82 -26.60 -2.53
N ILE A 152 4.03 -25.81 -1.47
CA ILE A 152 5.31 -25.14 -1.20
C ILE A 152 6.05 -25.88 -0.08
N LEU A 153 6.93 -26.79 -0.48
CA LEU A 153 7.69 -27.66 0.42
C LEU A 153 9.18 -27.28 0.55
N THR A 154 9.68 -26.45 -0.36
CA THR A 154 11.09 -26.07 -0.42
C THR A 154 11.25 -24.57 -0.37
N GLU A 155 12.45 -24.13 0.03
CA GLU A 155 12.85 -22.74 0.02
C GLU A 155 12.78 -22.14 -1.39
N GLU A 156 13.20 -22.89 -2.41
CA GLU A 156 13.10 -22.48 -3.81
C GLU A 156 11.64 -22.24 -4.22
N GLY A 157 10.72 -23.12 -3.82
CA GLY A 157 9.28 -22.94 -4.04
C GLY A 157 8.75 -21.69 -3.36
N PHE A 158 9.20 -21.40 -2.13
CA PHE A 158 8.84 -20.17 -1.42
C PHE A 158 9.34 -18.93 -2.17
N ASN A 159 10.58 -18.95 -2.65
CA ASN A 159 11.19 -17.83 -3.37
C ASN A 159 10.44 -17.52 -4.67
N VAL A 160 10.08 -18.55 -5.44
CA VAL A 160 9.30 -18.40 -6.69
C VAL A 160 7.92 -17.80 -6.41
N SER A 161 7.22 -18.31 -5.40
CA SER A 161 5.88 -17.82 -5.03
C SER A 161 5.91 -16.40 -4.49
N THR A 162 6.86 -16.09 -3.61
CA THR A 162 7.03 -14.74 -3.03
C THR A 162 7.47 -13.72 -4.08
N ASN A 163 8.38 -14.08 -4.98
CA ASN A 163 8.76 -13.20 -6.09
C ASN A 163 7.57 -12.91 -7.03
N SER A 164 6.67 -13.88 -7.21
CA SER A 164 5.45 -13.68 -8.01
C SER A 164 4.52 -12.62 -7.41
N VAL A 165 4.41 -12.60 -6.07
CA VAL A 165 3.71 -11.57 -5.28
C VAL A 165 4.42 -10.22 -5.42
N LEU A 166 5.73 -10.14 -5.14
CA LEU A 166 6.50 -8.89 -5.26
C LEU A 166 6.42 -8.29 -6.67
N THR A 167 6.47 -9.13 -7.70
CA THR A 167 6.31 -8.70 -9.10
C THR A 167 4.92 -8.08 -9.35
N SER A 168 3.87 -8.66 -8.75
CA SER A 168 2.52 -8.09 -8.83
C SER A 168 2.43 -6.73 -8.14
N ILE A 169 3.02 -6.60 -6.95
CA ILE A 169 3.12 -5.33 -6.20
C ILE A 169 3.81 -4.25 -7.04
N ARG A 170 4.98 -4.55 -7.61
CA ARG A 170 5.75 -3.65 -8.48
C ARG A 170 4.95 -3.18 -9.69
N ASN A 171 4.25 -4.10 -10.35
CA ASN A 171 3.41 -3.74 -11.51
C ASN A 171 2.29 -2.79 -11.13
N ILE A 172 1.59 -3.04 -10.01
CA ILE A 172 0.55 -2.14 -9.50
C ILE A 172 1.14 -0.78 -9.11
N HIS A 173 2.29 -0.77 -8.43
CA HIS A 173 2.95 0.46 -8.00
C HIS A 173 3.37 1.32 -9.20
N ASN A 174 3.95 0.73 -10.24
CA ASN A 174 4.31 1.45 -11.46
C ASN A 174 3.09 2.10 -12.12
N SER A 175 1.95 1.42 -12.11
CA SER A 175 0.67 1.97 -12.60
C SER A 175 0.09 3.08 -11.70
N MET A 176 0.54 3.19 -10.45
CA MET A 176 0.16 4.25 -9.50
C MET A 176 1.05 5.49 -9.58
N ASP A 177 2.25 5.43 -10.17
CA ASP A 177 3.26 6.51 -10.14
C ASP A 177 2.65 7.86 -10.56
N LYS A 178 1.92 7.87 -11.69
CA LYS A 178 1.27 9.08 -12.21
C LYS A 178 0.27 9.66 -11.20
N GLN A 179 -0.55 8.82 -10.60
CA GLN A 179 -1.60 9.21 -9.66
C GLN A 179 -1.00 9.71 -8.34
N ILE A 180 0.08 9.09 -7.87
CA ILE A 180 0.84 9.53 -6.70
C ILE A 180 1.44 10.92 -6.95
N ARG A 181 2.08 11.13 -8.10
CA ARG A 181 2.65 12.45 -8.47
C ARG A 181 1.59 13.53 -8.57
N GLU A 182 0.45 13.24 -9.19
CA GLU A 182 -0.67 14.19 -9.27
C GLU A 182 -1.27 14.49 -7.90
N TRP A 183 -1.40 13.49 -7.03
CA TRP A 183 -1.83 13.71 -5.65
C TRP A 183 -0.83 14.57 -4.87
N PHE A 184 0.46 14.27 -4.96
CA PHE A 184 1.51 15.02 -4.28
C PHE A 184 1.56 16.47 -4.77
N LYS A 185 1.38 16.70 -6.07
CA LYS A 185 1.21 18.04 -6.65
C LYS A 185 0.07 18.81 -5.99
N ARG A 186 -1.09 18.18 -5.75
CA ARG A 186 -2.22 18.80 -5.05
C ARG A 186 -1.87 19.16 -3.60
N VAL A 187 -1.13 18.29 -2.90
CA VAL A 187 -0.63 18.58 -1.54
C VAL A 187 0.29 19.81 -1.55
N LEU A 188 1.27 19.85 -2.46
CA LEU A 188 2.19 20.98 -2.59
C LEU A 188 1.46 22.29 -2.92
N ILE A 189 0.51 22.27 -3.85
CA ILE A 189 -0.30 23.46 -4.18
C ILE A 189 -1.13 23.92 -2.97
N ARG A 190 -1.74 22.99 -2.23
CA ARG A 190 -2.49 23.31 -1.01
C ARG A 190 -1.58 23.94 0.05
N PHE A 191 -0.36 23.41 0.23
CA PHE A 191 0.64 23.98 1.13
C PHE A 191 1.02 25.41 0.72
N CYS A 192 1.34 25.64 -0.56
CA CYS A 192 1.68 26.97 -1.05
C CYS A 192 0.56 28.00 -0.81
N ASN A 193 -0.70 27.57 -0.94
CA ASN A 193 -1.90 28.36 -0.68
C ASN A 193 -2.33 28.42 0.79
N ASN A 194 -1.44 28.09 1.74
CA ASN A 194 -1.72 28.12 3.18
C ASN A 194 -2.88 27.20 3.63
N GLY A 195 -3.19 26.14 2.87
CA GLY A 195 -4.26 25.20 3.20
C GLY A 195 -3.93 24.23 4.36
N PHE A 196 -2.78 24.44 5.00
CA PHE A 196 -2.27 23.73 6.18
C PHE A 196 -1.80 24.74 7.24
N ALA A 197 -2.46 25.90 7.35
CA ALA A 197 -2.05 26.98 8.26
C ALA A 197 -2.05 26.58 9.75
N ASP A 198 -2.79 25.52 10.11
CA ASP A 198 -2.85 24.99 11.48
C ASP A 198 -1.58 24.22 11.88
N TYR A 199 -0.71 23.89 10.91
CA TYR A 199 0.55 23.20 11.16
C TYR A 199 1.70 24.19 11.35
N THR A 200 2.54 23.93 12.36
CA THR A 200 3.72 24.76 12.65
C THR A 200 4.97 24.29 11.91
N LYS A 201 5.03 23.00 11.53
CA LYS A 201 6.15 22.39 10.83
C LYS A 201 5.65 21.59 9.64
N VAL A 202 6.43 21.59 8.57
CA VAL A 202 6.15 20.74 7.39
C VAL A 202 6.23 19.25 7.74
N LYS A 203 7.11 18.86 8.67
CA LYS A 203 7.22 17.46 9.12
C LYS A 203 5.88 16.92 9.64
N ASP A 204 5.15 17.72 10.41
CA ASP A 204 3.82 17.36 10.93
C ASP A 204 2.80 17.15 9.80
N ILE A 205 2.89 17.94 8.71
CA ILE A 205 2.07 17.75 7.51
C ILE A 205 2.43 16.43 6.82
N ILE A 206 3.71 16.09 6.70
CA ILE A 206 4.16 14.83 6.11
C ILE A 206 3.63 13.66 6.94
N GLU A 207 3.84 13.68 8.26
CA GLU A 207 3.40 12.63 9.17
C GLU A 207 1.88 12.44 9.12
N GLU A 208 1.09 13.49 9.28
CA GLU A 208 -0.37 13.35 9.34
C GLU A 208 -1.00 13.15 7.96
N GLN A 209 -0.68 14.01 6.99
CA GLN A 209 -1.38 14.02 5.70
C GLN A 209 -0.86 12.96 4.74
N MET A 210 0.46 12.73 4.70
CA MET A 210 1.06 11.75 3.79
C MET A 210 1.14 10.38 4.44
N ILE A 211 1.74 10.25 5.62
CA ILE A 211 1.96 8.94 6.22
C ILE A 211 0.66 8.38 6.80
N GLN A 212 0.00 9.10 7.70
CA GLN A 212 -1.19 8.60 8.38
C GLN A 212 -2.42 8.58 7.48
N ASN A 213 -2.84 9.72 6.92
CA ASN A 213 -4.12 9.83 6.21
C ASN A 213 -4.08 9.15 4.83
N PHE A 214 -2.98 9.33 4.09
CA PHE A 214 -2.81 8.71 2.78
C PHE A 214 -2.24 7.28 2.83
N LYS A 215 -1.80 6.81 4.02
CA LYS A 215 -1.23 5.47 4.22
C LYS A 215 0.00 5.23 3.33
N MET A 216 0.84 6.26 3.22
CA MET A 216 1.98 6.28 2.30
C MET A 216 3.02 5.22 2.67
N SER A 217 3.53 4.52 1.66
CA SER A 217 4.66 3.60 1.80
C SER A 217 6.00 4.28 1.50
N ILE A 218 7.11 3.61 1.80
CA ILE A 218 8.45 4.09 1.48
C ILE A 218 8.60 4.32 -0.03
N ASN A 219 8.22 3.33 -0.84
CA ASN A 219 8.35 3.44 -2.29
C ASN A 219 7.56 4.62 -2.87
N GLU A 220 6.39 4.94 -2.32
CA GLU A 220 5.59 6.08 -2.74
C GLU A 220 6.17 7.42 -2.25
N LEU A 221 6.74 7.44 -1.05
CA LEU A 221 7.46 8.60 -0.53
C LEU A 221 8.68 8.92 -1.42
N LEU A 222 9.39 7.89 -1.89
CA LEU A 222 10.49 8.05 -2.84
C LEU A 222 10.02 8.66 -4.18
N VAL A 223 8.87 8.22 -4.72
CA VAL A 223 8.25 8.86 -5.89
C VAL A 223 8.00 10.36 -5.66
N CYS A 224 7.49 10.72 -4.48
CA CYS A 224 7.28 12.12 -4.08
C CYS A 224 8.61 12.88 -3.95
N ASN A 225 9.66 12.23 -3.41
CA ASN A 225 10.99 12.81 -3.25
C ASN A 225 11.69 13.03 -4.61
N GLU A 226 11.51 12.15 -5.58
CA GLU A 226 12.08 12.30 -6.92
C GLU A 226 11.33 13.32 -7.78
N MET A 227 10.04 13.57 -7.49
CA MET A 227 9.24 14.51 -8.25
C MET A 227 9.85 15.92 -8.26
N SER A 228 10.13 16.42 -9.45
CA SER A 228 10.60 17.80 -9.68
C SER A 228 9.48 18.81 -9.47
N VAL A 229 9.82 19.93 -8.83
CA VAL A 229 8.92 21.09 -8.64
C VAL A 229 9.23 22.25 -9.58
N ARG A 230 10.19 22.09 -10.52
CA ARG A 230 10.67 23.18 -11.39
C ARG A 230 9.57 23.81 -12.23
N GLU A 231 8.69 22.98 -12.81
CA GLU A 231 7.57 23.47 -13.62
C GLU A 231 6.58 24.28 -12.78
N MET A 232 6.33 23.84 -11.53
CA MET A 232 5.45 24.56 -10.60
C MET A 232 6.02 25.93 -10.23
N ILE A 233 7.33 26.02 -10.00
CA ILE A 233 8.04 27.27 -9.73
C ILE A 233 8.01 28.19 -10.95
N ALA A 234 8.23 27.62 -12.15
CA ALA A 234 8.19 28.40 -13.40
C ALA A 234 6.81 29.01 -13.64
N SER A 235 5.73 28.29 -13.30
CA SER A 235 4.36 28.78 -13.41
C SER A 235 3.97 29.77 -12.30
N ASN A 236 4.54 29.64 -11.09
CA ASN A 236 4.20 30.49 -9.93
C ASN A 236 5.45 30.77 -9.10
N ARG A 237 6.18 31.85 -9.43
CA ARG A 237 7.44 32.20 -8.76
C ARG A 237 7.30 32.43 -7.25
N GLU A 238 6.14 32.91 -6.81
CA GLU A 238 5.81 33.11 -5.39
C GLU A 238 5.82 31.81 -4.57
N TYR A 239 5.73 30.64 -5.21
CA TYR A 239 5.76 29.35 -4.53
C TYR A 239 7.18 28.80 -4.31
N GLU A 240 8.22 29.45 -4.85
CA GLU A 240 9.57 28.89 -4.88
C GLU A 240 10.11 28.51 -3.50
N GLU A 241 10.05 29.42 -2.53
CA GLU A 241 10.58 29.18 -1.19
C GLU A 241 9.83 28.06 -0.47
N LYS A 242 8.49 28.12 -0.48
CA LYS A 242 7.62 27.10 0.13
C LYS A 242 7.83 25.71 -0.48
N LEU A 243 7.94 25.62 -1.82
CA LEU A 243 8.17 24.34 -2.50
C LEU A 243 9.54 23.76 -2.15
N LYS A 244 10.59 24.60 -2.07
CA LYS A 244 11.93 24.14 -1.65
C LYS A 244 11.93 23.66 -0.20
N GLU A 245 11.30 24.39 0.70
CA GLU A 245 11.14 24.01 2.11
C GLU A 245 10.42 22.66 2.24
N PHE A 246 9.31 22.48 1.53
CA PHE A 246 8.55 21.24 1.60
C PHE A 246 9.37 20.05 1.06
N LYS A 247 10.05 20.24 -0.08
CA LYS A 247 10.92 19.22 -0.67
C LYS A 247 12.10 18.86 0.22
N ALA A 248 12.72 19.84 0.88
CA ALA A 248 13.79 19.59 1.85
C ALA A 248 13.27 18.77 3.05
N SER A 249 12.05 19.05 3.51
CA SER A 249 11.43 18.30 4.59
C SER A 249 11.12 16.85 4.20
N VAL A 250 10.62 16.61 2.98
CA VAL A 250 10.43 15.25 2.44
C VAL A 250 11.76 14.50 2.34
N LEU A 251 12.81 15.14 1.83
CA LEU A 251 14.15 14.54 1.75
C LEU A 251 14.68 14.16 3.15
N SER A 252 14.59 15.08 4.10
CA SER A 252 14.99 14.83 5.50
C SER A 252 14.21 13.67 6.10
N TYR A 253 12.91 13.56 5.80
CA TYR A 253 12.09 12.44 6.28
C TYR A 253 12.55 11.10 5.69
N CYS A 254 12.90 11.05 4.40
CA CYS A 254 13.48 9.85 3.79
C CYS A 254 14.83 9.46 4.43
N GLN A 255 15.67 10.45 4.77
CA GLN A 255 16.97 10.23 5.42
C GLN A 255 16.80 9.70 6.85
N ASP A 256 15.84 10.24 7.61
CA ASP A 256 15.48 9.75 8.96
C ASP A 256 15.07 8.26 8.93
N LEU A 257 14.52 7.80 7.80
CA LEU A 257 14.12 6.39 7.58
C LEU A 257 15.25 5.52 6.97
N ASN A 258 16.41 6.08 6.64
CA ASN A 258 17.55 5.43 5.97
C ASN A 258 17.32 5.05 4.49
N TYR A 259 16.53 5.81 3.73
CA TYR A 259 16.23 5.53 2.30
C TYR A 259 16.73 6.62 1.31
N ALA A 260 17.58 7.57 1.73
CA ALA A 260 18.05 8.69 0.90
C ALA A 260 19.54 9.01 1.07
#